data_AF-A0A1I7FJP4-F1
#
_entry.id   AF-A0A1I7FJP4-F1
#
_cell.length_a   1.000
_cell.length_b   1.000
_cell.length_c   1.000
_cell.angle_alpha   90.00
_cell.angle_beta   90.00
_cell.angle_gamma   90.00
#
_symmetry.space_group_name_H-M   'P 1'
#
loop_
_entity.id
_entity.type
_entity.pdbx_description
1 polymer ?
#
loop_
_entity_poly.entity_id
_entity_poly.type
_entity_poly.pdbx_seq_one_letter_code
_entity_poly.pdbx_strand_id
1 'polypeptide(L)'
;MIDITKGSHVVSFPSKVASMMGQYSHVYNIVLQADTDNGMLAGRGDYVSFDQYEQAAPSDEFAGRINEQAANGNWYVEVTALPADEEVLVIYNAAISPYSEREFQDESLFYNAAGEVAQGGVLCVGDVIELSENAFTGTIAAGSAVSFDSSTKKYIVSAISG
;
A
#
# COMPACT_ATOMS: atom_id res chain seq x y z
N MET A 1 36.18 4.00 19.67
CA MET A 1 35.89 2.94 20.66
C MET A 1 34.69 3.43 21.47
N ILE A 2 33.66 2.60 21.66
CA ILE A 2 32.47 2.94 22.46
C ILE A 2 32.85 2.85 23.95
N ASP A 3 32.62 3.91 24.71
CA ASP A 3 32.92 3.97 26.14
C ASP A 3 31.71 3.50 26.97
N ILE A 4 31.78 2.25 27.43
CA ILE A 4 30.73 1.59 28.20
C ILE A 4 30.78 1.93 29.70
N THR A 5 31.79 2.68 30.16
CA THR A 5 31.98 3.01 31.57
C THR A 5 31.31 4.32 31.97
N LYS A 6 30.88 5.10 30.97
CA LYS A 6 30.31 6.44 31.12
C LYS A 6 28.83 6.41 31.48
N GLY A 7 28.47 5.93 32.66
CA GLY A 7 27.13 6.06 33.28
C GLY A 7 25.93 5.90 32.32
N SER A 8 24.88 6.70 32.52
CA SER A 8 23.71 6.78 31.63
C SER A 8 23.97 7.68 30.42
N HIS A 9 23.65 7.20 29.22
CA HIS A 9 23.75 7.93 27.94
C HIS A 9 22.41 7.88 27.20
N VAL A 10 22.25 8.73 26.17
CA VAL A 10 21.06 8.72 25.31
C VAL A 10 21.02 7.41 24.52
N VAL A 11 19.91 6.68 24.64
CA VAL A 11 19.62 5.47 23.87
C VAL A 11 18.55 5.83 22.82
N SER A 12 18.77 5.42 21.58
CA SER A 12 17.79 5.55 20.50
C SER A 12 17.54 4.19 19.87
N PHE A 13 16.27 3.90 19.60
CA PHE A 13 15.85 2.77 18.79
C PHE A 13 15.16 3.33 17.55
N PRO A 14 15.87 3.44 16.41
CA PRO A 14 15.25 3.92 15.19
C PRO A 14 14.31 2.85 14.62
N SER A 15 13.07 3.23 14.32
CA SER A 15 12.19 2.47 13.43
C SER A 15 11.79 3.33 12.25
N LYS A 16 11.55 2.69 11.11
CA LYS A 16 11.08 3.30 9.85
C LYS A 16 11.90 4.49 9.33
N VAL A 17 13.18 4.59 9.68
CA VAL A 17 14.07 5.67 9.18
C VAL A 17 14.25 5.50 7.67
N ALA A 18 13.87 6.51 6.89
CA ALA A 18 14.09 6.53 5.46
C ALA A 18 15.58 6.44 5.14
N SER A 19 15.94 5.69 4.10
CA SER A 19 17.34 5.51 3.71
C SER A 19 17.94 6.82 3.20
N MET A 20 19.23 7.02 3.50
CA MET A 20 20.01 8.27 3.46
C MET A 20 20.06 9.01 2.10
N MET A 21 19.51 8.43 1.03
CA MET A 21 19.43 9.08 -0.28
C MET A 21 18.08 9.77 -0.56
N GLY A 22 17.14 9.80 0.38
CA GLY A 22 15.82 10.44 0.18
C GLY A 22 14.99 9.86 -0.95
N GLN A 23 15.43 8.72 -1.51
CA GLN A 23 14.86 8.05 -2.69
C GLN A 23 13.88 6.94 -2.33
N TYR A 24 13.81 6.55 -1.05
CA TYR A 24 12.99 5.43 -0.60
C TYR A 24 11.98 5.93 0.40
N SER A 25 10.70 5.75 0.07
CA SER A 25 9.59 6.12 0.93
C SER A 25 9.46 5.17 2.11
N HIS A 26 8.62 5.54 3.09
CA HIS A 26 8.42 4.76 4.29
C HIS A 26 7.53 3.53 4.04
N VAL A 27 7.74 2.47 4.84
CA VAL A 27 6.78 1.37 4.98
C VAL A 27 6.24 1.40 6.40
N TYR A 28 4.96 1.72 6.55
CA TYR A 28 4.31 1.83 7.85
C TYR A 28 3.65 0.51 8.26
N ASN A 29 3.55 0.31 9.58
CA ASN A 29 2.74 -0.77 10.16
C ASN A 29 1.36 -0.17 10.48
N ILE A 30 0.32 -0.63 9.81
CA ILE A 30 -1.02 -0.06 9.87
C ILE A 30 -1.95 -1.03 10.62
N VAL A 31 -2.55 -0.56 11.70
CA VAL A 31 -3.61 -1.27 12.42
C VAL A 31 -4.91 -1.12 11.63
N LEU A 32 -5.39 -2.21 11.05
CA LEU A 32 -6.57 -2.22 10.19
C LEU A 32 -7.84 -1.98 11.00
N GLN A 33 -8.63 -0.99 10.61
CA GLN A 33 -9.91 -0.66 11.24
C GLN A 33 -11.08 -1.44 10.63
N ALA A 34 -10.87 -1.97 9.43
CA ALA A 34 -11.80 -2.85 8.74
C ALA A 34 -11.02 -3.84 7.87
N ASP A 35 -11.68 -4.94 7.52
CA ASP A 35 -11.13 -5.91 6.58
C ASP A 35 -10.66 -5.22 5.30
N THR A 36 -9.44 -5.54 4.88
CA THR A 36 -8.76 -4.82 3.81
C THR A 36 -7.94 -5.77 2.95
N ASP A 37 -8.31 -5.83 1.67
CA ASP A 37 -7.58 -6.64 0.68
C ASP A 37 -6.20 -6.04 0.40
N ASN A 38 -5.26 -6.88 -0.02
CA ASN A 38 -4.01 -6.41 -0.61
C ASN A 38 -4.27 -5.57 -1.86
N GLY A 39 -3.42 -4.57 -2.07
CA GLY A 39 -3.56 -3.60 -3.15
C GLY A 39 -4.54 -2.47 -2.86
N MET A 40 -5.27 -2.47 -1.73
CA MET A 40 -6.15 -1.36 -1.38
C MET A 40 -5.37 -0.15 -0.85
N LEU A 41 -5.89 1.05 -1.12
CA LEU A 41 -5.29 2.28 -0.63
C LEU A 41 -5.74 2.62 0.79
N ALA A 42 -4.83 3.19 1.57
CA ALA A 42 -5.09 3.68 2.91
C ALA A 42 -4.33 5.00 3.16
N GLY A 43 -4.82 5.78 4.11
CA GLY A 43 -4.07 6.88 4.72
C GLY A 43 -3.39 6.43 6.01
N ARG A 44 -2.40 7.22 6.46
CA ARG A 44 -1.77 7.04 7.76
C ARG A 44 -2.52 7.86 8.82
N GLY A 45 -3.11 7.18 9.79
CA GLY A 45 -3.76 7.79 10.94
C GLY A 45 -2.81 8.06 12.11
N ASP A 46 -3.39 8.15 13.29
CA ASP A 46 -2.68 8.48 14.52
C ASP A 46 -1.70 7.38 14.95
N TYR A 47 -0.64 7.77 15.66
CA TYR A 47 0.31 6.83 16.24
C TYR A 47 -0.35 6.02 17.36
N VAL A 48 -0.21 4.70 17.30
CA VAL A 48 -0.75 3.77 18.30
C VAL A 48 0.35 3.33 19.27
N SER A 49 1.31 2.52 18.79
CA SER A 49 2.39 1.97 19.62
C SER A 49 3.50 1.34 18.78
N PHE A 50 4.74 1.35 19.27
CA PHE A 50 5.87 0.59 18.74
C PHE A 50 6.19 0.74 17.24
N ASP A 51 5.70 1.80 16.57
CA ASP A 51 5.75 2.05 15.10
C ASP A 51 4.47 1.73 14.30
N GLN A 52 3.39 1.42 15.01
CA GLN A 52 2.06 1.21 14.45
C GLN A 52 1.27 2.51 14.38
N TYR A 53 0.48 2.64 13.32
CA TYR A 53 -0.42 3.77 13.08
C TYR A 53 -1.82 3.24 12.78
N GLU A 54 -2.85 4.00 13.11
CA GLU A 54 -4.22 3.65 12.73
C GLU A 54 -4.41 3.71 11.21
N GLN A 55 -5.26 2.85 10.66
CA GLN A 55 -5.73 2.97 9.28
C GLN A 55 -6.64 4.20 9.15
N ALA A 56 -6.28 5.12 8.26
CA ALA A 56 -7.15 6.21 7.83
C ALA A 56 -7.65 5.97 6.40
N ALA A 57 -8.69 6.70 5.98
CA ALA A 57 -9.05 6.77 4.57
C ALA A 57 -7.93 7.48 3.78
N PRO A 58 -7.61 7.02 2.55
CA PRO A 58 -6.69 7.75 1.69
C PRO A 58 -7.35 9.03 1.16
N SER A 59 -6.53 9.98 0.71
CA SER A 59 -7.00 11.14 -0.06
C SER A 59 -7.68 10.70 -1.35
N ASP A 60 -8.74 11.42 -1.75
CA ASP A 60 -9.46 11.20 -3.01
C ASP A 60 -8.69 11.73 -4.24
N GLU A 61 -7.49 12.29 -4.05
CA GLU A 61 -6.64 12.85 -5.12
C GLU A 61 -5.77 11.81 -5.85
N PHE A 62 -5.85 10.54 -5.46
CA PHE A 62 -5.18 9.46 -6.20
C PHE A 62 -5.66 9.41 -7.66
N ALA A 63 -4.71 9.43 -8.59
CA ALA A 63 -4.97 9.12 -9.99
C ALA A 63 -3.97 8.09 -10.51
N GLY A 64 -4.47 7.20 -11.36
CA GLY A 64 -3.66 6.21 -12.06
C GLY A 64 -4.09 6.01 -13.51
N ARG A 65 -3.31 5.21 -14.22
CA ARG A 65 -3.58 4.78 -15.59
C ARG A 65 -3.37 3.28 -15.72
N ILE A 66 -4.34 2.59 -16.30
CA ILE A 66 -4.18 1.16 -16.63
C ILE A 66 -3.22 1.06 -17.82
N ASN A 67 -2.11 0.35 -17.65
CA ASN A 67 -1.11 0.16 -18.69
C ASN A 67 -1.45 -1.03 -19.58
N GLU A 68 -1.53 -2.22 -19.00
CA GLU A 68 -1.85 -3.46 -19.71
C GLU A 68 -2.38 -4.54 -18.76
N GLN A 69 -2.87 -5.64 -19.33
CA GLN A 69 -3.24 -6.84 -18.58
C GLN A 69 -2.03 -7.77 -18.46
N ALA A 70 -1.73 -8.20 -17.24
CA ALA A 70 -0.72 -9.19 -16.92
C ALA A 70 -1.13 -10.59 -17.43
N ALA A 71 -0.16 -11.48 -17.58
CA ALA A 71 -0.39 -12.84 -18.09
C ALA A 71 -1.33 -13.70 -17.21
N ASN A 72 -1.45 -13.35 -15.93
CA ASN A 72 -2.35 -14.01 -14.97
C ASN A 72 -3.78 -13.44 -14.98
N GLY A 73 -4.07 -12.44 -15.83
CA GLY A 73 -5.38 -11.78 -15.93
C GLY A 73 -5.54 -10.54 -15.05
N ASN A 74 -4.59 -10.22 -14.18
CA ASN A 74 -4.57 -8.98 -13.41
C ASN A 74 -4.19 -7.78 -14.30
N TRP A 75 -4.28 -6.57 -13.74
CA TRP A 75 -4.06 -5.32 -14.47
C TRP A 75 -3.00 -4.45 -13.80
N TYR A 76 -2.06 -3.93 -14.59
CA TYR A 76 -1.06 -3.00 -14.12
C TYR A 76 -1.62 -1.58 -14.12
N VAL A 77 -1.66 -0.94 -12.95
CA VAL A 77 -2.04 0.46 -12.77
C VAL A 77 -0.82 1.26 -12.37
N GLU A 78 -0.43 2.23 -13.20
CA GLU A 78 0.62 3.18 -12.89
C GLU A 78 0.04 4.40 -12.18
N VAL A 79 0.66 4.82 -11.09
CA VAL A 79 0.29 6.02 -10.34
C VAL A 79 0.72 7.26 -11.12
N THR A 80 -0.25 8.12 -11.46
CA THR A 80 -0.01 9.33 -12.27
C THR A 80 -0.14 10.62 -11.47
N ALA A 81 -0.90 10.60 -10.36
CA ALA A 81 -0.97 11.71 -9.42
C ALA A 81 -1.27 11.23 -8.01
N LEU A 82 -0.77 12.00 -7.04
CA LEU A 82 -0.96 11.84 -5.60
C LEU A 82 -1.14 13.24 -4.98
N PRO A 83 -1.79 13.35 -3.82
CA PRO A 83 -1.85 14.61 -3.07
C PRO A 83 -0.44 15.10 -2.72
N ALA A 84 -0.23 16.41 -2.75
CA ALA A 84 1.09 17.01 -2.50
C ALA A 84 1.52 16.95 -1.02
N ASP A 85 0.54 17.00 -0.11
CA ASP A 85 0.78 17.19 1.33
C ASP A 85 0.35 15.97 2.17
N GLU A 86 -0.02 14.86 1.53
CA GLU A 86 -0.51 13.65 2.20
C GLU A 86 0.15 12.38 1.64
N GLU A 87 0.40 11.41 2.51
CA GLU A 87 0.91 10.09 2.11
C GLU A 87 -0.26 9.17 1.76
N VAL A 88 -0.23 8.59 0.56
CA VAL A 88 -1.13 7.49 0.17
C VAL A 88 -0.37 6.18 0.29
N LEU A 89 -0.93 5.23 1.02
CA LEU A 89 -0.33 3.92 1.25
C LEU A 89 -1.02 2.88 0.38
N VAL A 90 -0.25 1.95 -0.19
CA VAL A 90 -0.77 0.67 -0.68
C VAL A 90 -0.60 -0.39 0.40
N ILE A 91 -1.70 -1.02 0.81
CA ILE A 91 -1.68 -2.12 1.77
C ILE A 91 -1.23 -3.40 1.07
N TYR A 92 -0.18 -4.04 1.57
CA TYR A 92 0.30 -5.29 1.00
C TYR A 92 1.01 -6.14 2.05
N ASN A 93 0.49 -7.34 2.31
CA ASN A 93 1.15 -8.39 3.07
C ASN A 93 1.35 -9.61 2.18
N ALA A 94 2.61 -9.91 1.83
CA ALA A 94 2.94 -11.20 1.23
C ALA A 94 3.11 -12.26 2.32
N ALA A 95 2.42 -13.39 2.20
CA ALA A 95 2.83 -14.57 2.96
C ALA A 95 4.06 -15.17 2.26
N ILE A 96 5.25 -14.93 2.82
CA ILE A 96 6.44 -15.70 2.41
C ILE A 96 6.32 -17.07 3.10
N SER A 97 5.61 -18.00 2.48
CA SER A 97 5.70 -19.40 2.87
C SER A 97 6.93 -20.02 2.21
N PRO A 98 7.87 -20.61 2.96
CA PRO A 98 8.98 -21.36 2.39
C PRO A 98 8.54 -22.71 1.79
N TYR A 99 7.25 -23.03 1.87
CA TYR A 99 6.69 -24.31 1.48
C TYR A 99 5.92 -24.21 0.15
N SER A 100 5.93 -25.30 -0.62
CA SER A 100 5.43 -25.32 -2.00
C SER A 100 3.95 -25.67 -2.11
N GLU A 101 3.19 -25.68 -1.02
CA GLU A 101 1.75 -25.91 -1.10
C GLU A 101 1.09 -24.75 -1.83
N ARG A 102 0.29 -25.08 -2.85
CA ARG A 102 -0.37 -24.14 -3.75
C ARG A 102 -1.20 -23.08 -3.02
N GLU A 103 -1.80 -23.43 -1.89
CA GLU A 103 -2.63 -22.53 -1.08
C GLU A 103 -1.81 -21.38 -0.48
N PHE A 104 -0.52 -21.58 -0.21
CA PHE A 104 0.39 -20.51 0.21
C PHE A 104 1.04 -19.77 -0.97
N GLN A 105 0.69 -20.13 -2.20
CA GLN A 105 1.12 -19.44 -3.43
C GLN A 105 -0.02 -18.65 -4.08
N ASP A 106 -1.27 -18.82 -3.59
CA ASP A 106 -2.43 -18.12 -4.11
C ASP A 106 -2.68 -16.85 -3.29
N GLU A 107 -2.15 -15.71 -3.77
CA GLU A 107 -2.26 -14.43 -3.07
C GLU A 107 -3.71 -13.98 -2.83
N SER A 108 -4.68 -14.51 -3.58
CA SER A 108 -6.11 -14.23 -3.36
C SER A 108 -6.64 -14.79 -2.05
N LEU A 109 -5.92 -15.72 -1.41
CA LEU A 109 -6.26 -16.28 -0.10
C LEU A 109 -5.69 -15.46 1.06
N PHE A 110 -4.85 -14.47 0.79
CA PHE A 110 -4.29 -13.59 1.83
C PHE A 110 -5.26 -12.45 2.11
N TYR A 111 -5.95 -12.59 3.24
CA TYR A 111 -6.94 -11.64 3.73
C TYR A 111 -6.43 -10.98 4.99
N ASN A 112 -6.46 -9.64 5.05
CA ASN A 112 -6.07 -8.91 6.24
C ASN A 112 -7.33 -8.50 7.01
N ALA A 113 -7.52 -9.11 8.19
CA ALA A 113 -8.71 -8.90 9.00
C ALA A 113 -8.64 -7.61 9.81
N ALA A 114 -9.79 -7.05 10.17
CA ALA A 114 -9.87 -5.93 11.11
C ALA A 114 -9.17 -6.25 12.44
N GLY A 115 -8.39 -5.30 12.96
CA GLY A 115 -7.60 -5.43 14.18
C GLY A 115 -6.20 -6.02 13.97
N GLU A 116 -5.90 -6.58 12.80
CA GLU A 116 -4.56 -7.02 12.45
C GLU A 116 -3.67 -5.85 12.00
N VAL A 117 -2.36 -6.10 11.96
CA VAL A 117 -1.37 -5.14 11.48
C VAL A 117 -0.92 -5.55 10.08
N ALA A 118 -1.09 -4.65 9.11
CA ALA A 118 -0.61 -4.82 7.75
C ALA A 118 0.46 -3.81 7.37
N GLN A 119 1.28 -4.13 6.38
CA GLN A 119 2.26 -3.19 5.84
C GLN A 119 1.59 -2.24 4.84
N GLY A 120 1.84 -0.93 5.02
CA GLY A 120 1.45 0.12 4.10
C GLY A 120 2.68 0.76 3.48
N GLY A 121 2.93 0.50 2.19
CA GLY A 121 4.00 1.16 1.43
C GLY A 121 3.52 2.52 0.94
N VAL A 122 4.25 3.59 1.24
CA VAL A 122 3.93 4.92 0.70
C VAL A 122 4.16 4.91 -0.82
N LEU A 123 3.13 5.26 -1.57
CA LEU A 123 3.17 5.36 -3.02
C LEU A 123 3.90 6.61 -3.49
N CYS A 124 4.55 6.48 -4.63
CA CYS A 124 5.16 7.54 -5.42
C CYS A 124 4.53 7.59 -6.82
N VAL A 125 4.52 8.76 -7.44
CA VAL A 125 4.16 8.89 -8.86
C VAL A 125 5.15 8.07 -9.70
N GLY A 126 4.62 7.25 -10.60
CA GLY A 126 5.39 6.29 -11.42
C GLY A 126 5.45 4.88 -10.85
N ASP A 127 4.99 4.65 -9.61
CA ASP A 127 4.84 3.30 -9.08
C ASP A 127 3.77 2.52 -9.87
N VAL A 128 3.94 1.19 -9.96
CA VAL A 128 2.99 0.30 -10.63
C VAL A 128 2.49 -0.73 -9.63
N ILE A 129 1.17 -0.82 -9.51
CA ILE A 129 0.49 -1.84 -8.71
C ILE A 129 -0.26 -2.81 -9.63
N GLU A 130 -0.18 -4.11 -9.32
CA GLU A 130 -0.92 -5.14 -10.03
C GLU A 130 -2.21 -5.45 -9.26
N LEU A 131 -3.36 -5.35 -9.92
CA LEU A 131 -4.67 -5.48 -9.30
C LEU A 131 -5.54 -6.49 -10.05
N SER A 132 -6.26 -7.32 -9.31
CA SER A 132 -7.26 -8.22 -9.90
C SER A 132 -8.47 -7.45 -10.43
N GLU A 133 -9.24 -8.04 -11.35
CA GLU A 133 -10.45 -7.43 -11.92
C GLU A 133 -11.46 -7.00 -10.84
N ASN A 134 -11.54 -7.75 -9.73
CA ASN A 134 -12.42 -7.46 -8.61
C ASN A 134 -12.07 -6.14 -7.90
N ALA A 135 -10.88 -5.58 -8.09
CA ALA A 135 -10.50 -4.30 -7.52
C ALA A 135 -11.22 -3.11 -8.19
N PHE A 136 -11.79 -3.31 -9.38
CA PHE A 136 -12.30 -2.23 -10.22
C PHE A 136 -13.82 -2.13 -10.23
N THR A 137 -14.32 -0.91 -10.49
CA THR A 137 -15.68 -0.63 -10.94
C THR A 137 -15.62 0.06 -12.29
N GLY A 138 -16.36 -0.46 -13.28
CA GLY A 138 -16.36 0.04 -14.66
C GLY A 138 -15.72 -0.93 -15.65
N THR A 139 -15.63 -0.52 -16.92
CA THR A 139 -15.02 -1.35 -17.98
C THR A 139 -13.51 -1.15 -17.99
N ILE A 140 -12.76 -2.19 -17.62
CA ILE A 140 -11.31 -2.17 -17.57
C ILE A 140 -10.74 -2.23 -19.00
N ALA A 141 -9.88 -1.28 -19.35
CA ALA A 141 -9.17 -1.25 -20.63
C ALA A 141 -7.83 -0.51 -20.51
N ALA A 142 -6.82 -0.98 -21.23
CA ALA A 142 -5.54 -0.30 -21.34
C ALA A 142 -5.71 1.15 -21.81
N GLY A 143 -4.96 2.07 -21.19
CA GLY A 143 -5.04 3.51 -21.39
C GLY A 143 -6.13 4.22 -20.58
N SER A 144 -7.03 3.50 -19.91
CA SER A 144 -8.08 4.13 -19.09
C SER A 144 -7.50 4.79 -17.85
N ALA A 145 -8.05 5.95 -17.49
CA ALA A 145 -7.74 6.61 -16.23
C ALA A 145 -8.50 5.94 -15.08
N VAL A 146 -7.88 5.95 -13.90
CA VAL A 146 -8.39 5.31 -12.69
C VAL A 146 -8.30 6.29 -11.53
N SER A 147 -9.37 6.39 -10.73
CA SER A 147 -9.35 6.99 -9.40
C SER A 147 -9.66 5.93 -8.34
N PHE A 148 -9.55 6.29 -7.05
CA PHE A 148 -9.92 5.40 -5.96
C PHE A 148 -11.10 5.97 -5.18
N ASP A 149 -12.11 5.14 -4.92
CA ASP A 149 -13.23 5.46 -4.05
C ASP A 149 -13.00 4.84 -2.68
N SER A 150 -12.65 5.70 -1.72
CA SER A 150 -12.37 5.32 -0.34
C SER A 150 -13.58 4.74 0.40
N SER A 151 -14.80 5.06 -0.04
CA SER A 151 -16.04 4.58 0.58
C SER A 151 -16.37 3.13 0.20
N THR A 152 -16.10 2.75 -1.05
CA THR A 152 -16.33 1.39 -1.56
C THR A 152 -15.08 0.52 -1.58
N LYS A 153 -13.90 1.12 -1.33
CA LYS A 153 -12.58 0.49 -1.48
C LYS A 153 -12.41 -0.12 -2.88
N LYS A 154 -12.75 0.66 -3.92
CA LYS A 154 -12.63 0.23 -5.32
C LYS A 154 -11.94 1.29 -6.18
N TYR A 155 -11.24 0.79 -7.20
CA TYR A 155 -10.68 1.60 -8.26
C TYR A 155 -11.75 1.89 -9.31
N ILE A 156 -12.05 3.16 -9.55
CA ILE A 156 -13.10 3.58 -10.50
C ILE A 156 -12.45 3.84 -11.86
N VAL A 157 -12.87 3.08 -12.87
CA VAL A 157 -12.36 3.24 -14.24
C VAL A 157 -13.17 4.32 -14.95
N SER A 158 -12.48 5.37 -15.40
CA SER A 158 -13.08 6.42 -16.22
C SER A 158 -13.21 5.96 -17.67
N ALA A 159 -14.29 6.38 -18.34
CA ALA A 159 -14.46 6.10 -19.76
C ALA A 159 -13.33 6.75 -20.58
N ILE A 160 -12.77 6.02 -21.54
CA ILE A 160 -11.78 6.56 -22.48
C ILE A 160 -12.49 7.64 -23.32
N SER A 161 -12.08 8.90 -23.16
CA SER A 161 -12.46 9.95 -24.10
C SER A 161 -11.78 9.64 -25.43
N GLY A 162 -12.57 9.23 -26.42
CA GLY A 162 -12.10 8.93 -27.78
C GLY A 162 -11.62 10.14 -28.55
#